data_AF-A0A6J8BL80-F1
#
_entry.id   AF-A0A6J8BL80-F1
#
_cell.length_a   1.000
_cell.length_b   1.000
_cell.length_c   1.000
_cell.angle_alpha   90.00
_cell.angle_beta   90.00
_cell.angle_gamma   90.00
#
_symmetry.space_group_name_H-M   'P 1'
#
loop_
_entity.id
_entity.type
_entity.pdbx_description
1 polymer ?
#
loop_
_entity_poly.entity_id
_entity_poly.type
_entity_poly.pdbx_seq_one_letter_code
_entity_poly.pdbx_strand_id
1 'polypeptide(L)'
;MGVRGLLSTCLRRQDECVEQVDLIEVAREKNGIEILVDYYSFQQFLIYKFWYGLQQYRNNEFLRICGGEYGTLEAYITKFVKDLQALDITLLFYVDGAKGTCTETTRQKIDTWMKRQYADVEKLNQIMDVCRGVTFIQDLPEDILIRPVLLEIDIFHTLKQLGCSIIHAIAGEADYVIAKALKGRPQAYAILSNDSDFCIFKDSCFIPLELFDQNHDMKLGYPGDLPEQPLRLMVGVIRPAKVMEMLKFRNYQLLVELAVVAGNDFTGPFMYNGLQAQLDIRGHPNIQNIAGWLWHYKSADHHPVLNNAMRQNPQFCNAVQHSRNFYTLSYPENTVKPPQKGYFSQLIGERITSGTLPSNIMAMHNNFYWHRMCLEDNSQGWPCVEVSLAELRGRIYRIVLPRQECLVNEHGRNPWEPLKSAGIMASDDSDLPVIHKIQQDKIFWNLKHFHHVMSHQEEPGKGVVWFDRYGRKNGFIVYLLRYFLLQNWGRNLHIIDKEFLALAALALGRPNEKHYQQIPLRPTPRCVSIGSWFQDIYRHAYSFLGELLYLTHEFPLPREIYSGAAWTAFYTCCKDETYYMGVNQVPMNFLLQTQAEMNKIIKEKRHMIRYIVEGVFQFDDRF
;
A
#
# COMPACT_ATOMS: atom_id res chain seq x y z
N MET A 1 -0.01 -7.77 14.48
CA MET A 1 -0.97 -6.66 14.65
C MET A 1 -1.99 -7.09 15.71
N GLY A 2 -2.61 -6.13 16.40
CA GLY A 2 -3.52 -6.39 17.53
C GLY A 2 -2.82 -6.83 18.82
N VAL A 3 -3.44 -7.77 19.53
CA VAL A 3 -2.95 -8.35 20.80
C VAL A 3 -1.61 -9.11 20.65
N ARG A 4 -0.56 -8.59 21.27
CA ARG A 4 0.79 -9.16 21.16
C ARG A 4 0.86 -10.63 21.62
N GLY A 5 1.29 -11.50 20.70
CA GLY A 5 1.56 -12.91 20.96
C GLY A 5 0.32 -13.82 20.96
N LEU A 6 -0.88 -13.26 20.73
CA LEU A 6 -2.12 -14.05 20.72
C LEU A 6 -2.23 -14.94 19.49
N LEU A 7 -2.09 -14.38 18.29
CA LEU A 7 -2.16 -15.16 17.04
C LEU A 7 -1.08 -16.25 17.00
N SER A 8 0.17 -15.90 17.32
CA SER A 8 1.26 -16.90 17.37
C SER A 8 1.06 -17.97 18.45
N THR A 9 0.28 -17.69 19.49
CA THR A 9 -0.13 -18.71 20.47
C THR A 9 -1.19 -19.63 19.89
N CYS A 10 -2.19 -19.08 19.21
CA CYS A 10 -3.24 -19.87 18.55
C CYS A 10 -2.62 -20.78 17.46
N LEU A 11 -1.75 -20.23 16.62
CA LEU A 11 -1.05 -20.96 15.55
C LEU A 11 -0.08 -22.03 16.07
N ARG A 12 0.40 -21.94 17.31
CA ARG A 12 1.20 -23.02 17.94
C ARG A 12 0.36 -24.11 18.58
N ARG A 13 -0.93 -23.84 18.86
CA ARG A 13 -1.88 -24.76 19.50
C ARG A 13 -3.10 -24.96 18.60
N GLN A 14 -2.84 -25.22 17.31
CA GLN A 14 -3.90 -25.31 16.30
C GLN A 14 -4.93 -26.39 16.67
N ASP A 15 -4.46 -27.54 17.14
CA ASP A 15 -5.29 -28.68 17.56
C ASP A 15 -6.33 -28.33 18.65
N GLU A 16 -6.12 -27.26 19.41
CA GLU A 16 -7.02 -26.83 20.48
C GLU A 16 -7.95 -25.69 20.07
N CYS A 17 -7.56 -24.87 19.09
CA CYS A 17 -8.26 -23.61 18.80
C CYS A 17 -8.62 -23.34 17.34
N VAL A 18 -8.19 -24.20 16.42
CA VAL A 18 -8.45 -24.10 14.98
C VAL A 18 -9.42 -25.20 14.56
N GLU A 19 -10.47 -24.79 13.87
CA GLU A 19 -11.43 -25.66 13.19
C GLU A 19 -11.06 -25.76 11.70
N GLN A 20 -10.93 -26.96 11.18
CA GLN A 20 -10.62 -27.21 9.76
C GLN A 20 -11.92 -27.20 8.96
N VAL A 21 -11.98 -26.38 7.90
CA VAL A 21 -13.20 -26.14 7.12
C VAL A 21 -12.88 -26.15 5.62
N ASP A 22 -13.71 -26.83 4.82
CA ASP A 22 -13.73 -26.63 3.37
C ASP A 22 -14.66 -25.47 3.02
N LEU A 23 -14.11 -24.33 2.58
CA LEU A 23 -14.91 -23.16 2.23
C LEU A 23 -15.87 -23.42 1.06
N ILE A 24 -15.53 -24.34 0.15
CA ILE A 24 -16.39 -24.66 -0.99
C ILE A 24 -17.63 -25.41 -0.53
N GLU A 25 -17.48 -26.34 0.43
CA GLU A 25 -18.63 -27.03 1.02
C GLU A 25 -19.53 -26.06 1.78
N VAL A 26 -18.95 -25.17 2.59
CA VAL A 26 -19.70 -24.11 3.29
C VAL A 26 -20.45 -23.20 2.32
N ALA A 27 -19.81 -22.78 1.22
CA ALA A 27 -20.45 -21.97 0.20
C ALA A 27 -21.67 -22.68 -0.40
N ARG A 28 -21.53 -23.97 -0.75
CA ARG A 28 -22.65 -24.77 -1.28
C ARG A 28 -23.79 -24.90 -0.28
N GLU A 29 -23.50 -25.18 0.99
CA GLU A 29 -24.52 -25.33 2.04
C GLU A 29 -25.29 -24.02 2.31
N LYS A 30 -24.63 -22.87 2.14
CA LYS A 30 -25.21 -21.55 2.41
C LYS A 30 -25.75 -20.82 1.19
N ASN A 31 -25.69 -21.42 0.00
CA ASN A 31 -26.00 -20.78 -1.28
C ASN A 31 -25.14 -19.53 -1.52
N GLY A 32 -23.83 -19.70 -1.36
CA GLY A 32 -22.80 -18.67 -1.42
C GLY A 32 -22.40 -18.15 -0.05
N ILE A 33 -21.22 -17.55 0.02
CA ILE A 33 -20.70 -16.88 1.21
C ILE A 33 -19.89 -15.63 0.85
N GLU A 34 -19.78 -14.73 1.82
CA GLU A 34 -18.91 -13.58 1.79
C GLU A 34 -17.75 -13.76 2.78
N ILE A 35 -16.53 -13.51 2.31
CA ILE A 35 -15.33 -13.39 3.15
C ILE A 35 -14.98 -11.91 3.26
N LEU A 36 -14.91 -11.41 4.49
CA LEU A 36 -14.55 -10.04 4.78
C LEU A 36 -13.03 -9.94 4.89
N VAL A 37 -12.41 -9.19 3.99
CA VAL A 37 -10.96 -9.19 3.81
C VAL A 37 -10.37 -7.90 4.33
N ASP A 38 -9.43 -7.99 5.28
CA ASP A 38 -8.51 -6.91 5.58
C ASP A 38 -7.55 -6.73 4.39
N TYR A 39 -7.70 -5.61 3.69
CA TYR A 39 -7.02 -5.35 2.43
C TYR A 39 -5.49 -5.37 2.57
N TYR A 40 -4.92 -4.73 3.59
CA TYR A 40 -3.46 -4.61 3.68
C TYR A 40 -2.81 -5.92 4.07
N SER A 41 -3.47 -6.71 4.92
CA SER A 41 -3.04 -8.08 5.24
C SER A 41 -3.11 -8.97 3.98
N PHE A 42 -4.22 -8.92 3.24
CA PHE A 42 -4.40 -9.67 2.00
C PHE A 42 -3.38 -9.29 0.92
N GLN A 43 -3.18 -7.99 0.70
CA GLN A 43 -2.22 -7.47 -0.27
C GLN A 43 -0.83 -8.03 0.03
N GLN A 44 -0.38 -8.01 1.29
CA GLN A 44 0.93 -8.53 1.65
C GLN A 44 1.06 -10.04 1.39
N PHE A 45 0.05 -10.82 1.80
CA PHE A 45 0.01 -12.27 1.56
C PHE A 45 0.07 -12.61 0.06
N LEU A 46 -0.81 -11.99 -0.73
CA LEU A 46 -0.91 -12.31 -2.15
C LEU A 46 0.34 -11.91 -2.91
N ILE A 47 0.92 -10.74 -2.59
CA ILE A 47 2.11 -10.22 -3.28
C ILE A 47 3.34 -11.05 -2.99
N TYR A 48 3.50 -11.53 -1.75
CA TYR A 48 4.57 -12.46 -1.42
C TYR A 48 4.46 -13.74 -2.25
N LYS A 49 3.27 -14.35 -2.30
CA LYS A 49 3.02 -15.56 -3.10
C LYS A 49 3.23 -15.31 -4.59
N PHE A 50 2.75 -14.19 -5.12
CA PHE A 50 2.91 -13.79 -6.51
C PHE A 50 4.39 -13.71 -6.91
N TRP A 51 5.20 -12.94 -6.18
CA TRP A 51 6.61 -12.78 -6.51
C TRP A 51 7.38 -14.09 -6.39
N TYR A 52 7.09 -14.88 -5.36
CA TYR A 52 7.74 -16.17 -5.14
C TYR A 52 7.44 -17.16 -6.28
N GLY A 53 6.19 -17.26 -6.74
CA GLY A 53 5.84 -18.11 -7.87
C GLY A 53 6.44 -17.62 -9.19
N LEU A 54 6.34 -16.31 -9.45
CA LEU A 54 6.80 -15.70 -10.69
C LEU A 54 8.32 -15.79 -10.88
N GLN A 55 9.11 -15.51 -9.83
CA GLN A 55 10.57 -15.57 -9.91
C GLN A 55 11.09 -16.98 -10.24
N GLN A 56 10.45 -18.01 -9.68
CA GLN A 56 10.80 -19.40 -9.94
C GLN A 56 10.37 -19.83 -11.34
N TYR A 57 9.16 -19.46 -11.75
CA TYR A 57 8.63 -19.79 -13.07
C TYR A 57 9.44 -19.15 -14.21
N ARG A 58 9.87 -17.89 -14.01
CA ARG A 58 10.65 -17.13 -15.00
C ARG A 58 12.16 -17.35 -14.89
N ASN A 59 12.61 -18.07 -13.87
CA ASN A 59 14.03 -18.21 -13.53
C ASN A 59 14.74 -16.85 -13.42
N ASN A 60 14.09 -15.91 -12.73
CA ASN A 60 14.57 -14.54 -12.54
C ASN A 60 14.31 -14.06 -11.11
N GLU A 61 15.32 -14.17 -10.28
CA GLU A 61 15.32 -13.81 -8.85
C GLU A 61 15.23 -12.30 -8.58
N PHE A 62 15.49 -11.46 -9.59
CA PHE A 62 15.47 -10.01 -9.42
C PHE A 62 14.09 -9.38 -9.65
N LEU A 63 13.07 -10.14 -10.08
CA LEU A 63 11.74 -9.60 -10.39
C LEU A 63 11.11 -8.87 -9.21
N ARG A 64 11.29 -9.38 -7.99
CA ARG A 64 10.79 -8.73 -6.76
C ARG A 64 11.44 -7.37 -6.47
N ILE A 65 12.67 -7.14 -6.94
CA ILE A 65 13.39 -5.86 -6.81
C ILE A 65 13.04 -4.93 -7.97
N CYS A 66 12.97 -5.46 -9.20
CA CYS A 66 12.59 -4.67 -10.37
C CYS A 66 11.22 -3.99 -10.14
N GLY A 67 10.28 -4.76 -9.57
CA GLY A 67 8.96 -4.29 -9.12
C GLY A 67 8.07 -3.78 -10.26
N GLY A 68 6.75 -3.80 -10.06
CA GLY A 68 5.83 -3.21 -11.04
C GLY A 68 5.57 -4.05 -12.28
N GLU A 69 5.55 -5.38 -12.14
CA GLU A 69 4.95 -6.31 -13.11
C GLU A 69 3.41 -6.26 -13.01
N TYR A 70 2.84 -5.07 -13.25
CA TYR A 70 1.43 -4.78 -13.04
C TYR A 70 0.54 -5.62 -13.98
N GLY A 71 1.00 -5.91 -15.20
CA GLY A 71 0.25 -6.72 -16.16
C GLY A 71 0.08 -8.17 -15.69
N THR A 72 1.17 -8.85 -15.32
CA THR A 72 1.10 -10.21 -14.78
C THR A 72 0.37 -10.23 -13.43
N LEU A 73 0.55 -9.23 -12.58
CA LEU A 73 -0.15 -9.16 -11.29
C LEU A 73 -1.68 -9.03 -11.44
N GLU A 74 -2.16 -8.17 -12.35
CA GLU A 74 -3.58 -8.07 -12.66
C GLU A 74 -4.14 -9.44 -13.08
N ALA A 75 -3.44 -10.14 -13.97
CA ALA A 75 -3.88 -11.46 -14.45
C ALA A 75 -3.97 -12.47 -13.29
N TYR A 76 -2.98 -12.44 -12.40
CA TYR A 76 -2.94 -13.29 -11.20
C TYR A 76 -4.12 -13.02 -10.26
N ILE A 77 -4.40 -11.76 -9.93
CA ILE A 77 -5.52 -11.35 -9.08
C ILE A 77 -6.86 -11.69 -9.76
N THR A 78 -6.96 -11.42 -11.06
CA THR A 78 -8.16 -11.71 -11.85
C THR A 78 -8.51 -13.20 -11.77
N LYS A 79 -7.52 -14.08 -11.95
CA LYS A 79 -7.74 -15.51 -11.85
C LYS A 79 -8.14 -15.91 -10.43
N PHE A 80 -7.38 -15.46 -9.42
CA PHE A 80 -7.67 -15.73 -8.01
C PHE A 80 -9.12 -15.38 -7.62
N VAL A 81 -9.57 -14.17 -7.94
CA VAL A 81 -10.90 -13.69 -7.58
C VAL A 81 -11.98 -14.42 -8.37
N LYS A 82 -11.80 -14.60 -9.69
CA LYS A 82 -12.80 -15.28 -10.53
C LYS A 82 -13.00 -16.74 -10.14
N ASP A 83 -11.92 -17.42 -9.75
CA ASP A 83 -12.00 -18.81 -9.31
C ASP A 83 -12.84 -18.96 -8.04
N LEU A 84 -12.65 -18.05 -7.07
CA LEU A 84 -13.45 -18.01 -5.85
C LEU A 84 -14.90 -17.63 -6.13
N GLN A 85 -15.14 -16.62 -6.98
CA GLN A 85 -16.49 -16.22 -7.39
C GLN A 85 -17.23 -17.35 -8.10
N ALA A 86 -16.55 -18.14 -8.93
CA ALA A 86 -17.13 -19.31 -9.61
C ALA A 86 -17.45 -20.47 -8.64
N LEU A 87 -16.98 -20.40 -7.40
CA LEU A 87 -17.27 -21.32 -6.30
C LEU A 87 -18.23 -20.71 -5.28
N ASP A 88 -18.93 -19.62 -5.66
CA ASP A 88 -19.86 -18.86 -4.82
C ASP A 88 -19.22 -18.24 -3.55
N ILE A 89 -17.91 -17.98 -3.60
CA ILE A 89 -17.16 -17.30 -2.54
C ILE A 89 -16.85 -15.87 -3.00
N THR A 90 -17.51 -14.88 -2.38
CA THR A 90 -17.33 -13.47 -2.69
C THR A 90 -16.40 -12.81 -1.69
N LEU A 91 -15.43 -12.02 -2.16
CA LEU A 91 -14.52 -11.26 -1.31
C LEU A 91 -15.00 -9.81 -1.16
N LEU A 92 -15.10 -9.33 0.07
CA LEU A 92 -15.43 -7.94 0.42
C LEU A 92 -14.23 -7.30 1.10
N PHE A 93 -13.61 -6.32 0.46
CA PHE A 93 -12.36 -5.71 0.93
C PHE A 93 -12.65 -4.50 1.81
N TYR A 94 -11.96 -4.43 2.94
CA TYR A 94 -11.99 -3.29 3.84
C TYR A 94 -10.61 -2.65 3.90
N VAL A 95 -10.57 -1.32 3.73
CA VAL A 95 -9.34 -0.54 3.66
C VAL A 95 -9.33 0.45 4.83
N ASP A 96 -8.23 0.49 5.58
CA ASP A 96 -8.07 1.46 6.66
C ASP A 96 -8.13 2.91 6.16
N GLY A 97 -8.47 3.82 7.07
CA GLY A 97 -8.25 5.24 6.87
C GLY A 97 -6.76 5.54 6.82
N ALA A 98 -6.34 6.41 5.91
CA ALA A 98 -4.95 6.83 5.82
C ALA A 98 -4.45 7.45 7.14
N LYS A 99 -3.13 7.39 7.34
CA LYS A 99 -2.46 8.08 8.46
C LYS A 99 -2.84 9.57 8.44
N GLY A 100 -3.20 10.14 9.59
CA GLY A 100 -3.62 11.55 9.69
C GLY A 100 -5.11 11.82 9.44
N THR A 101 -5.91 10.81 9.09
CA THR A 101 -7.38 10.98 8.91
C THR A 101 -8.13 11.25 10.22
N CYS A 102 -7.61 10.81 11.35
CA CYS A 102 -8.15 11.05 12.68
C CYS A 102 -7.06 11.51 13.65
N THR A 103 -7.30 12.61 14.36
CA THR A 103 -6.35 13.17 15.34
C THR A 103 -6.04 12.20 16.48
N GLU A 104 -7.07 11.53 17.02
CA GLU A 104 -6.91 10.63 18.16
C GLU A 104 -6.09 9.37 17.79
N THR A 105 -6.47 8.69 16.69
CA THR A 105 -5.71 7.53 16.18
C THR A 105 -4.27 7.92 15.82
N THR A 106 -4.08 9.09 15.21
CA THR A 106 -2.74 9.60 14.86
C THR A 106 -1.88 9.77 16.09
N ARG A 107 -2.41 10.41 17.15
CA ARG A 107 -1.68 10.59 18.42
C ARG A 107 -1.27 9.25 19.04
N GLN A 108 -2.15 8.25 19.00
CA GLN A 108 -1.89 6.93 19.59
C GLN A 108 -0.89 6.09 18.78
N LYS A 109 -0.84 6.26 17.45
CA LYS A 109 -0.09 5.38 16.54
C LYS A 109 1.17 5.98 15.93
N ILE A 110 1.44 7.27 16.13
CA ILE A 110 2.59 7.94 15.51
C ILE A 110 3.91 7.19 15.80
N ASP A 111 4.17 6.80 17.04
CA ASP A 111 5.40 6.05 17.40
C ASP A 111 5.50 4.70 16.69
N THR A 112 4.37 4.01 16.54
CA THR A 112 4.29 2.74 15.80
C THR A 112 4.59 2.96 14.32
N TRP A 113 4.04 4.02 13.72
CA TRP A 113 4.33 4.38 12.33
C TRP A 113 5.79 4.79 12.13
N MET A 114 6.39 5.49 13.10
CA MET A 114 7.81 5.82 13.09
C MET A 114 8.65 4.55 13.11
N LYS A 115 8.42 3.63 14.05
CA LYS A 115 9.13 2.34 14.13
C LYS A 115 9.04 1.54 12.84
N ARG A 116 7.85 1.48 12.22
CA ARG A 116 7.67 0.82 10.90
C ARG A 116 8.48 1.51 9.80
N GLN A 117 8.51 2.85 9.78
CA GLN A 117 9.34 3.60 8.84
C GLN A 117 10.84 3.28 9.01
N TYR A 118 11.33 3.17 10.24
CA TYR A 118 12.72 2.76 10.51
C TYR A 118 13.02 1.36 9.96
N ALA A 119 12.12 0.38 10.20
CA ALA A 119 12.26 -0.97 9.65
C ALA A 119 12.22 -0.98 8.10
N ASP A 120 11.40 -0.13 7.48
CA ASP A 120 11.36 -0.03 6.02
C ASP A 120 12.63 0.60 5.44
N VAL A 121 13.33 1.48 6.17
CA VAL A 121 14.67 1.96 5.78
C VAL A 121 15.69 0.82 5.85
N GLU A 122 15.65 -0.03 6.88
CA GLU A 122 16.54 -1.19 6.98
C GLU A 122 16.33 -2.18 5.83
N LYS A 123 15.08 -2.40 5.41
CA LYS A 123 14.74 -3.19 4.22
C LYS A 123 15.27 -2.54 2.94
N LEU A 124 15.08 -1.22 2.79
CA LEU A 124 15.61 -0.48 1.64
C LEU A 124 17.13 -0.64 1.54
N ASN A 125 17.85 -0.51 2.65
CA ASN A 125 19.30 -0.70 2.69
C ASN A 125 19.71 -2.08 2.18
N GLN A 126 19.07 -3.14 2.67
CA GLN A 126 19.35 -4.51 2.25
C GLN A 126 19.09 -4.73 0.76
N ILE A 127 18.00 -4.17 0.21
CA ILE A 127 17.72 -4.25 -1.23
C ILE A 127 18.76 -3.46 -2.04
N MET A 128 19.17 -2.28 -1.58
CA MET A 128 20.21 -1.49 -2.25
C MET A 128 21.56 -2.21 -2.26
N ASP A 129 21.91 -2.94 -1.20
CA ASP A 129 23.15 -3.73 -1.15
C ASP A 129 23.14 -4.87 -2.18
N VAL A 130 21.98 -5.49 -2.42
CA VAL A 130 21.80 -6.41 -3.54
C VAL A 130 21.97 -5.69 -4.88
N CYS A 131 21.34 -4.52 -5.07
CA CYS A 131 21.44 -3.76 -6.32
C CYS A 131 22.89 -3.33 -6.63
N ARG A 132 23.69 -3.02 -5.61
CA ARG A 132 25.12 -2.70 -5.71
C ARG A 132 25.99 -3.95 -5.94
N GLY A 133 25.46 -5.14 -5.70
CA GLY A 133 26.21 -6.39 -5.75
C GLY A 133 27.11 -6.63 -4.53
N VAL A 134 26.84 -5.95 -3.41
CA VAL A 134 27.49 -6.19 -2.11
C VAL A 134 26.96 -7.45 -1.46
N THR A 135 25.67 -7.74 -1.66
CA THR A 135 24.97 -8.91 -1.12
C THR A 135 24.36 -9.72 -2.26
N PHE A 136 24.39 -11.05 -2.14
CA PHE A 136 23.70 -11.91 -3.09
C PHE A 136 22.19 -11.90 -2.81
N ILE A 137 21.37 -11.99 -3.85
CA ILE A 137 19.91 -11.98 -3.71
C ILE A 137 19.37 -13.17 -2.92
N GLN A 138 20.10 -14.30 -2.90
CA GLN A 138 19.76 -15.48 -2.09
C GLN A 138 19.93 -15.22 -0.59
N ASP A 139 20.77 -14.26 -0.20
CA ASP A 139 20.96 -13.85 1.19
C ASP A 139 19.91 -12.83 1.66
N LEU A 140 19.14 -12.25 0.73
CA LEU A 140 18.06 -11.32 1.04
C LEU A 140 16.80 -12.10 1.45
N PRO A 141 16.32 -12.00 2.70
CA PRO A 141 15.11 -12.69 3.15
C PRO A 141 13.92 -12.46 2.21
N GLU A 142 13.10 -13.50 2.02
CA GLU A 142 12.04 -13.49 1.01
C GLU A 142 10.93 -12.47 1.30
N ASP A 143 10.72 -12.14 2.59
CA ASP A 143 9.74 -11.17 3.07
C ASP A 143 10.21 -9.71 2.97
N ILE A 144 11.48 -9.49 2.60
CA ILE A 144 12.02 -8.14 2.37
C ILE A 144 11.62 -7.64 0.98
N LEU A 145 10.71 -6.66 1.00
CA LEU A 145 10.21 -5.97 -0.18
C LEU A 145 9.84 -4.52 0.19
N ILE A 146 10.20 -3.57 -0.67
CA ILE A 146 9.57 -2.25 -0.69
C ILE A 146 8.41 -2.31 -1.68
N ARG A 147 7.20 -1.97 -1.22
CA ARG A 147 5.98 -2.08 -2.04
C ARG A 147 6.08 -1.18 -3.28
N PRO A 148 5.94 -1.72 -4.51
CA PRO A 148 5.92 -0.90 -5.72
C PRO A 148 4.92 0.25 -5.63
N VAL A 149 5.27 1.41 -6.17
CA VAL A 149 4.56 2.67 -5.90
C VAL A 149 3.12 2.66 -6.41
N LEU A 150 2.87 2.04 -7.58
CA LEU A 150 1.53 2.01 -8.21
C LEU A 150 0.72 0.76 -7.85
N LEU A 151 1.25 -0.09 -6.97
CA LEU A 151 0.67 -1.39 -6.63
C LEU A 151 -0.80 -1.29 -6.20
N GLU A 152 -1.08 -0.36 -5.29
CA GLU A 152 -2.43 -0.18 -4.74
C GLU A 152 -3.43 0.31 -5.81
N ILE A 153 -2.98 1.18 -6.72
CA ILE A 153 -3.80 1.68 -7.83
C ILE A 153 -4.23 0.52 -8.74
N ASP A 154 -3.27 -0.33 -9.10
CA ASP A 154 -3.51 -1.45 -10.02
C ASP A 154 -4.40 -2.53 -9.37
N ILE A 155 -4.16 -2.87 -8.10
CA ILE A 155 -4.99 -3.83 -7.35
C ILE A 155 -6.42 -3.31 -7.21
N PHE A 156 -6.62 -2.07 -6.75
CA PHE A 156 -7.98 -1.53 -6.60
C PHE A 156 -8.72 -1.43 -7.93
N HIS A 157 -8.04 -1.04 -9.00
CA HIS A 157 -8.66 -1.02 -10.32
C HIS A 157 -9.11 -2.42 -10.73
N THR A 158 -8.23 -3.42 -10.58
CA THR A 158 -8.53 -4.83 -10.88
C THR A 158 -9.71 -5.34 -10.08
N LEU A 159 -9.72 -5.12 -8.76
CA LEU A 159 -10.82 -5.53 -7.89
C LEU A 159 -12.16 -4.86 -8.26
N LYS A 160 -12.15 -3.56 -8.58
CA LYS A 160 -13.36 -2.84 -9.05
C LYS A 160 -13.88 -3.40 -10.38
N GLN A 161 -13.00 -3.72 -11.33
CA GLN A 161 -13.38 -4.34 -12.61
C GLN A 161 -14.02 -5.73 -12.42
N LEU A 162 -13.62 -6.46 -11.38
CA LEU A 162 -14.15 -7.78 -11.02
C LEU A 162 -15.44 -7.72 -10.20
N GLY A 163 -15.99 -6.52 -9.96
CA GLY A 163 -17.20 -6.32 -9.20
C GLY A 163 -17.04 -6.53 -7.69
N CYS A 164 -15.81 -6.58 -7.17
CA CYS A 164 -15.57 -6.69 -5.74
C CYS A 164 -15.99 -5.41 -5.01
N SER A 165 -16.62 -5.57 -3.85
CA SER A 165 -16.92 -4.42 -2.98
C SER A 165 -15.67 -4.00 -2.21
N ILE A 166 -15.34 -2.71 -2.26
CA ILE A 166 -14.23 -2.11 -1.52
C ILE A 166 -14.80 -1.04 -0.61
N ILE A 167 -14.69 -1.25 0.70
CA ILE A 167 -15.23 -0.38 1.73
C ILE A 167 -14.06 0.37 2.38
N HIS A 168 -14.00 1.67 2.16
CA HIS A 168 -12.97 2.53 2.74
C HIS A 168 -13.42 3.07 4.10
N ALA A 169 -12.62 2.83 5.14
CA ALA A 169 -12.76 3.55 6.38
C ALA A 169 -12.36 5.03 6.15
N ILE A 170 -13.25 5.95 6.54
CA ILE A 170 -12.98 7.39 6.43
C ILE A 170 -11.88 7.81 7.43
N ALA A 171 -11.79 7.10 8.55
CA ALA A 171 -10.91 7.39 9.66
C ALA A 171 -10.61 6.12 10.46
N GLY A 172 -9.39 6.03 10.99
CA GLY A 172 -8.95 4.91 11.84
C GLY A 172 -8.82 3.58 11.10
N GLU A 173 -8.81 2.49 11.87
CA GLU A 173 -8.68 1.13 11.34
C GLU A 173 -10.01 0.49 11.02
N ALA A 174 -9.98 -0.43 10.06
CA ALA A 174 -11.15 -1.13 9.59
C ALA A 174 -11.59 -2.28 10.51
N ASP A 175 -10.77 -2.73 11.46
CA ASP A 175 -11.02 -3.95 12.25
C ASP A 175 -12.39 -3.96 12.95
N TYR A 176 -12.74 -2.86 13.61
CA TYR A 176 -14.05 -2.70 14.22
C TYR A 176 -15.19 -2.78 13.21
N VAL A 177 -15.01 -2.16 12.03
CA VAL A 177 -16.02 -2.12 10.96
C VAL A 177 -16.20 -3.52 10.36
N ILE A 178 -15.10 -4.24 10.13
CA ILE A 178 -15.08 -5.62 9.65
C ILE A 178 -15.81 -6.53 10.63
N ALA A 179 -15.48 -6.44 11.93
CA ALA A 179 -16.12 -7.25 12.97
C ALA A 179 -17.63 -6.93 13.13
N LYS A 180 -18.03 -5.66 13.01
CA LYS A 180 -19.45 -5.27 12.99
C LYS A 180 -20.16 -5.81 11.74
N ALA A 181 -19.51 -5.76 10.58
CA ALA A 181 -20.07 -6.25 9.32
C ALA A 181 -20.26 -7.77 9.32
N LEU A 182 -19.36 -8.55 9.93
CA LEU A 182 -19.51 -9.99 10.07
C LEU A 182 -20.83 -10.36 10.79
N LYS A 183 -21.23 -9.58 11.79
CA LYS A 183 -22.50 -9.79 12.52
C LYS A 183 -23.72 -9.25 11.77
N GLY A 184 -23.54 -8.16 11.03
CA GLY A 184 -24.64 -7.45 10.37
C GLY A 184 -25.03 -8.04 9.01
N ARG A 185 -24.18 -8.87 8.40
CA ARG A 185 -24.36 -9.40 7.04
C ARG A 185 -24.69 -10.89 7.08
N PRO A 186 -25.88 -11.33 6.63
CA PRO A 186 -26.28 -12.74 6.68
C PRO A 186 -25.35 -13.69 5.90
N GLN A 187 -24.75 -13.20 4.81
CA GLN A 187 -23.86 -13.98 3.95
C GLN A 187 -22.39 -13.96 4.42
N ALA A 188 -22.03 -13.08 5.36
CA ALA A 188 -20.66 -13.01 5.86
C ALA A 188 -20.34 -14.25 6.70
N TYR A 189 -19.37 -15.03 6.23
CA TYR A 189 -18.96 -16.26 6.88
C TYR A 189 -17.75 -16.06 7.80
N ALA A 190 -16.71 -15.41 7.29
CA ALA A 190 -15.44 -15.26 8.00
C ALA A 190 -14.70 -13.98 7.63
N ILE A 191 -13.73 -13.62 8.48
CA ILE A 191 -12.78 -12.52 8.29
C ILE A 191 -11.44 -13.11 7.91
N LEU A 192 -10.85 -12.65 6.81
CA LEU A 192 -9.50 -13.01 6.36
C LEU A 192 -8.52 -11.87 6.71
N SER A 193 -7.62 -12.12 7.66
CA SER A 193 -6.64 -11.14 8.14
C SER A 193 -5.47 -11.84 8.86
N ASN A 194 -4.46 -11.08 9.29
CA ASN A 194 -3.48 -11.51 10.30
C ASN A 194 -3.59 -10.69 11.60
N ASP A 195 -4.64 -9.89 11.77
CA ASP A 195 -4.88 -9.18 13.02
C ASP A 195 -5.46 -10.12 14.08
N SER A 196 -4.76 -10.22 15.21
CA SER A 196 -5.16 -11.06 16.33
C SER A 196 -6.38 -10.52 17.10
N ASP A 197 -6.79 -9.28 16.85
CA ASP A 197 -8.02 -8.70 17.40
C ASP A 197 -9.26 -9.51 17.00
N PHE A 198 -9.26 -10.15 15.83
CA PHE A 198 -10.34 -11.03 15.38
C PHE A 198 -10.47 -12.34 16.17
N CYS A 199 -9.45 -12.73 16.94
CA CYS A 199 -9.55 -13.80 17.92
C CYS A 199 -10.37 -13.39 19.15
N ILE A 200 -10.52 -12.08 19.40
CA ILE A 200 -11.16 -11.54 20.59
C ILE A 200 -12.62 -11.20 20.32
N PHE A 201 -12.96 -10.57 19.19
CA PHE A 201 -14.34 -10.13 18.90
C PHE A 201 -15.36 -11.27 19.07
N LYS A 202 -16.35 -11.08 19.94
CA LYS A 202 -17.36 -12.10 20.25
C LYS A 202 -18.02 -12.62 18.97
N ASP A 203 -18.18 -13.94 18.87
CA ASP A 203 -18.84 -14.63 17.76
C ASP A 203 -18.14 -14.42 16.40
N SER A 204 -16.88 -13.96 16.40
CA SER A 204 -16.05 -13.86 15.20
C SER A 204 -15.70 -15.23 14.63
N CYS A 205 -15.54 -15.27 13.31
CA CYS A 205 -15.06 -16.40 12.54
C CYS A 205 -13.86 -15.89 11.76
N PHE A 206 -12.65 -16.26 12.18
CA PHE A 206 -11.41 -15.64 11.71
C PHE A 206 -10.54 -16.66 11.00
N ILE A 207 -10.10 -16.34 9.79
CA ILE A 207 -9.15 -17.14 9.00
C ILE A 207 -7.82 -16.37 8.97
N PRO A 208 -6.80 -16.82 9.71
CA PRO A 208 -5.44 -16.34 9.53
C PRO A 208 -4.95 -16.60 8.11
N LEU A 209 -4.18 -15.69 7.53
CA LEU A 209 -3.66 -15.86 6.15
C LEU A 209 -2.74 -17.10 6.03
N GLU A 210 -2.02 -17.45 7.09
CA GLU A 210 -1.20 -18.67 7.15
C GLU A 210 -2.02 -19.96 7.13
N LEU A 211 -3.31 -19.88 7.46
CA LEU A 211 -4.24 -21.02 7.45
C LEU A 211 -5.24 -20.92 6.28
N PHE A 212 -4.99 -20.06 5.29
CA PHE A 212 -5.76 -20.00 4.05
C PHE A 212 -5.09 -20.90 2.99
N ASP A 213 -5.87 -21.71 2.27
CA ASP A 213 -5.37 -22.66 1.26
C ASP A 213 -4.30 -23.63 1.82
N GLN A 214 -4.63 -24.32 2.93
CA GLN A 214 -3.66 -25.14 3.68
C GLN A 214 -3.10 -26.32 2.89
N ASN A 215 -3.87 -26.82 1.93
CA ASN A 215 -3.46 -27.92 1.05
C ASN A 215 -2.80 -27.44 -0.24
N HIS A 216 -2.68 -26.12 -0.44
CA HIS A 216 -2.16 -25.50 -1.65
C HIS A 216 -2.94 -25.89 -2.91
N ASP A 217 -4.25 -26.10 -2.79
CA ASP A 217 -5.15 -26.48 -3.88
C ASP A 217 -5.26 -25.35 -4.93
N MET A 218 -5.06 -24.09 -4.50
CA MET A 218 -5.00 -22.95 -5.42
C MET A 218 -3.60 -22.72 -6.02
N LYS A 219 -2.60 -23.47 -5.57
CA LYS A 219 -1.18 -23.35 -5.96
C LYS A 219 -0.60 -21.93 -5.81
N LEU A 220 -1.02 -21.21 -4.77
CA LEU A 220 -0.50 -19.87 -4.50
C LEU A 220 0.99 -19.92 -4.16
N GLY A 221 1.80 -19.22 -4.94
CA GLY A 221 3.26 -19.21 -4.79
C GLY A 221 3.95 -20.50 -5.25
N TYR A 222 3.34 -21.27 -6.14
CA TYR A 222 4.03 -22.33 -6.86
C TYR A 222 4.62 -21.76 -8.16
N PRO A 223 5.64 -22.41 -8.77
CA PRO A 223 6.13 -22.03 -10.09
C PRO A 223 5.00 -22.07 -11.13
N GLY A 224 4.50 -20.90 -11.51
CA GLY A 224 3.44 -20.74 -12.49
C GLY A 224 3.09 -19.27 -12.73
N ASP A 225 2.39 -19.00 -13.83
CA ASP A 225 1.94 -17.65 -14.17
C ASP A 225 0.66 -17.25 -13.42
N LEU A 226 -0.20 -18.22 -13.07
CA LEU A 226 -1.54 -17.99 -12.53
C LEU A 226 -1.93 -19.03 -11.47
N PRO A 227 -2.79 -18.68 -10.50
CA PRO A 227 -3.42 -19.63 -9.59
C PRO A 227 -4.31 -20.64 -10.31
N GLU A 228 -4.59 -21.76 -9.63
CA GLU A 228 -5.53 -22.78 -10.08
C GLU A 228 -6.85 -22.71 -9.33
N GLN A 229 -7.93 -23.11 -10.00
CA GLN A 229 -9.23 -23.21 -9.35
C GLN A 229 -9.24 -24.45 -8.45
N PRO A 230 -9.48 -24.32 -7.14
CA PRO A 230 -9.42 -25.44 -6.22
C PRO A 230 -10.65 -26.35 -6.37
N LEU A 231 -10.46 -27.66 -6.21
CA LEU A 231 -11.56 -28.63 -6.05
C LEU A 231 -12.10 -28.66 -4.61
N ARG A 232 -11.24 -28.30 -3.66
CA ARG A 232 -11.49 -28.12 -2.22
C ARG A 232 -10.69 -26.93 -1.74
N LEU A 233 -11.23 -26.15 -0.81
CA LEU A 233 -10.50 -25.02 -0.24
C LEU A 233 -10.44 -25.15 1.27
N MET A 234 -9.49 -25.96 1.74
CA MET A 234 -9.29 -26.19 3.17
C MET A 234 -8.66 -24.98 3.83
N VAL A 235 -9.32 -24.48 4.88
CA VAL A 235 -8.85 -23.37 5.70
C VAL A 235 -8.96 -23.69 7.19
N GLY A 236 -8.11 -23.04 7.97
CA GLY A 236 -8.19 -23.06 9.43
C GLY A 236 -8.95 -21.84 9.96
N VAL A 237 -10.02 -22.10 10.70
CA VAL A 237 -10.87 -21.08 11.32
C VAL A 237 -10.61 -21.01 12.82
N ILE A 238 -10.31 -19.82 13.33
CA ILE A 238 -10.23 -19.52 14.76
C ILE A 238 -11.54 -18.88 15.20
N ARG A 239 -12.13 -19.41 16.27
CA ARG A 239 -13.31 -18.84 16.93
C ARG A 239 -12.97 -18.40 18.36
N PRO A 240 -13.49 -17.26 18.86
CA PRO A 240 -13.26 -16.81 20.23
C PRO A 240 -13.62 -17.85 21.29
N ALA A 241 -14.69 -18.63 21.07
CA ALA A 241 -15.09 -19.71 21.98
C ALA A 241 -13.99 -20.77 22.14
N LYS A 242 -13.34 -21.14 21.03
CA LYS A 242 -12.22 -22.10 21.03
C LYS A 242 -10.96 -21.53 21.66
N VAL A 243 -10.69 -20.23 21.47
CA VAL A 243 -9.62 -19.52 22.18
C VAL A 243 -9.90 -19.50 23.69
N MET A 244 -11.15 -19.28 24.10
CA MET A 244 -11.54 -19.35 25.52
C MET A 244 -11.37 -20.75 26.10
N GLU A 245 -11.75 -21.80 25.37
CA GLU A 245 -11.53 -23.20 25.78
C GLU A 245 -10.04 -23.48 25.98
N MET A 246 -9.21 -23.13 24.99
CA MET A 246 -7.75 -23.27 25.02
C MET A 246 -7.11 -22.53 26.22
N LEU A 247 -7.64 -21.36 26.59
CA LEU A 247 -7.19 -20.54 27.72
C LEU A 247 -7.96 -20.79 29.03
N LYS A 248 -8.88 -21.77 29.04
CA LYS A 248 -9.75 -22.14 30.17
C LYS A 248 -10.50 -20.95 30.79
N PHE A 249 -10.93 -20.00 29.95
CA PHE A 249 -11.75 -18.87 30.38
C PHE A 249 -13.23 -19.26 30.51
N ARG A 250 -13.83 -18.91 31.65
CA ARG A 250 -15.24 -19.23 31.95
C ARG A 250 -16.25 -18.24 31.36
N ASN A 251 -15.79 -17.07 30.93
CA ASN A 251 -16.65 -16.05 30.33
C ASN A 251 -15.86 -15.22 29.31
N TYR A 252 -16.60 -14.59 28.40
CA TYR A 252 -16.05 -13.78 27.32
C TYR A 252 -15.30 -12.55 27.82
N GLN A 253 -15.71 -11.97 28.95
CA GLN A 253 -15.06 -10.75 29.48
C GLN A 253 -13.58 -10.99 29.78
N LEU A 254 -13.20 -12.19 30.25
CA LEU A 254 -11.79 -12.53 30.47
C LEU A 254 -10.95 -12.45 29.19
N LEU A 255 -11.54 -12.74 28.03
CA LEU A 255 -10.85 -12.63 26.74
C LEU A 255 -10.62 -11.16 26.36
N VAL A 256 -11.58 -10.28 26.66
CA VAL A 256 -11.42 -8.83 26.49
C VAL A 256 -10.36 -8.27 27.45
N GLU A 257 -10.37 -8.72 28.71
CA GLU A 257 -9.36 -8.30 29.70
C GLU A 257 -7.96 -8.84 29.36
N LEU A 258 -7.87 -10.02 28.72
CA LEU A 258 -6.62 -10.53 28.16
C LEU A 258 -6.04 -9.56 27.14
N ALA A 259 -6.84 -9.06 26.20
CA ALA A 259 -6.38 -8.08 25.22
C ALA A 259 -5.87 -6.80 25.88
N VAL A 260 -6.54 -6.31 26.93
CA VAL A 260 -6.12 -5.15 27.71
C VAL A 260 -4.76 -5.39 28.39
N VAL A 261 -4.60 -6.50 29.12
CA VAL A 261 -3.42 -6.77 29.95
C VAL A 261 -2.23 -7.26 29.12
N ALA A 262 -2.46 -8.05 28.08
CA ALA A 262 -1.43 -8.44 27.12
C ALA A 262 -0.98 -7.26 26.24
N GLY A 263 -1.70 -6.15 26.29
CA GLY A 263 -1.48 -5.00 25.43
C GLY A 263 -2.08 -5.26 24.05
N ASN A 264 -3.00 -4.38 23.65
CA ASN A 264 -3.43 -4.23 22.27
C ASN A 264 -2.92 -2.89 21.74
N ASP A 265 -3.45 -2.46 20.60
CA ASP A 265 -3.03 -1.21 19.97
C ASP A 265 -3.33 0.05 20.80
N PHE A 266 -4.23 -0.04 21.79
CA PHE A 266 -4.59 1.08 22.67
C PHE A 266 -3.84 1.05 24.01
N THR A 267 -3.71 -0.12 24.64
CA THR A 267 -3.11 -0.28 25.98
C THR A 267 -1.63 -0.66 25.94
N GLY A 268 -1.15 -1.19 24.81
CA GLY A 268 0.23 -1.62 24.58
C GLY A 268 1.30 -0.57 24.97
N PRO A 269 1.14 0.72 24.61
CA PRO A 269 2.08 1.78 25.00
C PRO A 269 2.29 1.89 26.52
N PHE A 270 1.27 1.58 27.32
CA PHE A 270 1.32 1.62 28.79
C PHE A 270 1.81 0.29 29.39
N MET A 271 1.45 -0.83 28.75
CA MET A 271 1.76 -2.17 29.25
C MET A 271 3.23 -2.55 29.04
N TYR A 272 3.74 -2.47 27.81
CA TYR A 272 5.02 -3.10 27.44
C TYR A 272 6.26 -2.49 28.07
N ASN A 273 6.21 -1.20 28.42
CA ASN A 273 7.36 -0.44 28.91
C ASN A 273 7.19 0.02 30.36
N GLY A 274 6.27 -0.58 31.12
CA GLY A 274 6.05 -0.14 32.50
C GLY A 274 5.16 -1.05 33.32
N LEU A 275 3.86 -1.04 33.01
CA LEU A 275 2.87 -1.64 33.92
C LEU A 275 2.95 -3.17 33.96
N GLN A 276 3.25 -3.83 32.84
CA GLN A 276 3.28 -5.29 32.78
C GLN A 276 4.38 -5.89 33.68
N ALA A 277 5.53 -5.21 33.80
CA ALA A 277 6.65 -5.64 34.63
C ALA A 277 6.35 -5.51 36.15
N GLN A 278 5.33 -4.72 36.52
CA GLN A 278 4.88 -4.54 37.90
C GLN A 278 3.78 -5.53 38.29
N LEU A 279 3.33 -6.37 37.36
CA LEU A 279 2.34 -7.41 37.64
C LEU A 279 3.03 -8.65 38.17
N ASP A 280 2.41 -9.32 39.13
CA ASP A 280 2.82 -10.60 39.71
C ASP A 280 2.51 -11.79 38.77
N ILE A 281 2.76 -11.62 37.46
CA ILE A 281 2.62 -12.68 36.46
C ILE A 281 3.78 -13.67 36.66
N ARG A 282 3.45 -14.92 36.99
CA ARG A 282 4.46 -15.97 37.19
C ARG A 282 5.16 -16.30 35.87
N GLY A 283 6.49 -16.17 35.83
CA GLY A 283 7.32 -16.49 34.68
C GLY A 283 7.40 -15.37 33.63
N HIS A 284 7.87 -15.70 32.42
CA HIS A 284 7.93 -14.71 31.34
C HIS A 284 6.52 -14.29 30.89
N PRO A 285 6.24 -12.99 30.70
CA PRO A 285 4.94 -12.51 30.24
C PRO A 285 4.61 -13.08 28.84
N ASN A 286 3.73 -14.06 28.81
CA ASN A 286 3.16 -14.64 27.59
C ASN A 286 1.64 -14.81 27.78
N ILE A 287 0.93 -15.10 26.71
CA ILE A 287 -0.54 -15.19 26.71
C ILE A 287 -1.06 -16.18 27.76
N GLN A 288 -0.41 -17.32 27.92
CA GLN A 288 -0.81 -18.37 28.87
C GLN A 288 -0.64 -17.90 30.31
N ASN A 289 0.48 -17.28 30.63
CA ASN A 289 0.78 -16.78 31.98
C ASN A 289 -0.14 -15.60 32.33
N ILE A 290 -0.45 -14.73 31.37
CA ILE A 290 -1.42 -13.64 31.55
C ILE A 290 -2.84 -14.21 31.74
N ALA A 291 -3.23 -15.23 30.99
CA ALA A 291 -4.50 -15.91 31.18
C ALA A 291 -4.61 -16.55 32.58
N GLY A 292 -3.54 -17.20 33.04
CA GLY A 292 -3.46 -17.75 34.41
C GLY A 292 -3.57 -16.67 35.48
N TRP A 293 -2.96 -15.51 35.27
CA TRP A 293 -3.08 -14.34 36.13
C TRP A 293 -4.52 -13.80 36.16
N LEU A 294 -5.18 -13.71 35.00
CA LEU A 294 -6.57 -13.27 34.89
C LEU A 294 -7.58 -14.22 35.54
N TRP A 295 -7.26 -15.50 35.70
CA TRP A 295 -8.11 -16.39 36.49
C TRP A 295 -8.24 -15.95 37.95
N HIS A 296 -7.24 -15.25 38.49
CA HIS A 296 -7.24 -14.77 39.87
C HIS A 296 -7.92 -13.40 39.97
N TYR A 297 -7.46 -12.41 39.19
CA TYR A 297 -7.92 -11.02 39.30
C TYR A 297 -9.18 -10.70 38.50
N LYS A 298 -9.56 -11.52 37.51
CA LYS A 298 -10.76 -11.37 36.65
C LYS A 298 -10.83 -10.14 35.74
N SER A 299 -10.23 -9.02 36.11
CA SER A 299 -10.14 -7.82 35.27
C SER A 299 -8.96 -6.95 35.69
N ALA A 300 -8.59 -6.01 34.83
CA ALA A 300 -7.48 -5.10 35.09
C ALA A 300 -7.69 -4.24 36.36
N ASP A 301 -8.92 -3.78 36.59
CA ASP A 301 -9.28 -2.88 37.70
C ASP A 301 -9.32 -3.55 39.09
N HIS A 302 -9.34 -4.88 39.15
CA HIS A 302 -9.22 -5.61 40.42
C HIS A 302 -7.77 -5.74 40.90
N HIS A 303 -6.77 -5.51 40.04
CA HIS A 303 -5.37 -5.53 40.46
C HIS A 303 -4.94 -4.16 41.00
N PRO A 304 -4.32 -4.06 42.20
CA PRO A 304 -3.98 -2.79 42.83
C PRO A 304 -3.12 -1.87 41.96
N VAL A 305 -2.11 -2.42 41.28
CA VAL A 305 -1.20 -1.62 40.43
C VAL A 305 -1.94 -1.00 39.25
N LEU A 306 -2.77 -1.78 38.56
CA LEU A 306 -3.48 -1.31 37.37
C LEU A 306 -4.61 -0.36 37.75
N ASN A 307 -5.35 -0.65 38.82
CA ASN A 307 -6.38 0.25 39.35
C ASN A 307 -5.77 1.61 39.74
N ASN A 308 -4.66 1.60 40.46
CA ASN A 308 -3.96 2.83 40.80
C ASN A 308 -3.45 3.57 39.55
N ALA A 309 -2.88 2.85 38.58
CA ALA A 309 -2.43 3.44 37.32
C ALA A 309 -3.59 4.08 36.53
N MET A 310 -4.76 3.45 36.46
CA MET A 310 -5.94 4.05 35.81
C MET A 310 -6.44 5.30 36.55
N ARG A 311 -6.38 5.33 37.88
CA ARG A 311 -6.77 6.52 38.68
C ARG A 311 -5.79 7.68 38.48
N GLN A 312 -4.50 7.38 38.38
CA GLN A 312 -3.43 8.37 38.26
C GLN A 312 -3.20 8.83 36.80
N ASN A 313 -3.54 7.99 35.82
CA ASN A 313 -3.35 8.26 34.40
C ASN A 313 -4.68 8.17 33.63
N PRO A 314 -5.33 9.31 33.37
CA PRO A 314 -6.58 9.37 32.60
C PRO A 314 -6.46 8.78 31.19
N GLN A 315 -5.28 8.89 30.55
CA GLN A 315 -5.08 8.34 29.20
C GLN A 315 -5.11 6.81 29.23
N PHE A 316 -4.50 6.19 30.23
CA PHE A 316 -4.55 4.74 30.40
C PHE A 316 -5.97 4.26 30.72
N CYS A 317 -6.69 4.94 31.62
CA CYS A 317 -8.09 4.63 31.91
C CYS A 317 -8.96 4.69 30.64
N ASN A 318 -8.80 5.75 29.84
CA ASN A 318 -9.50 5.88 28.57
C ASN A 318 -9.13 4.77 27.58
N ALA A 319 -7.85 4.40 27.48
CA ALA A 319 -7.41 3.31 26.61
C ALA A 319 -8.01 1.94 27.01
N VAL A 320 -8.13 1.67 28.31
CA VAL A 320 -8.79 0.47 28.84
C VAL A 320 -10.28 0.47 28.48
N GLN A 321 -11.00 1.56 28.73
CA GLN A 321 -12.42 1.65 28.38
C GLN A 321 -12.65 1.58 26.87
N HIS A 322 -11.78 2.22 26.09
CA HIS A 322 -11.80 2.18 24.63
C HIS A 322 -11.63 0.73 24.13
N SER A 323 -10.64 -0.01 24.65
CA SER A 323 -10.44 -1.43 24.32
C SER A 323 -11.65 -2.30 24.63
N ARG A 324 -12.27 -2.10 25.81
CA ARG A 324 -13.49 -2.83 26.19
C ARG A 324 -14.63 -2.54 25.20
N ASN A 325 -14.83 -1.28 24.83
CA ASN A 325 -15.87 -0.88 23.89
C ASN A 325 -15.61 -1.41 22.46
N PHE A 326 -14.34 -1.41 22.03
CA PHE A 326 -13.90 -1.96 20.76
C PHE A 326 -14.31 -3.43 20.64
N TYR A 327 -13.81 -4.32 21.51
CA TYR A 327 -14.08 -5.76 21.39
C TYR A 327 -15.51 -6.18 21.73
N THR A 328 -16.25 -5.36 22.48
CA THR A 328 -17.68 -5.60 22.73
C THR A 328 -18.58 -5.03 21.64
N LEU A 329 -18.00 -4.40 20.62
CA LEU A 329 -18.69 -3.71 19.54
C LEU A 329 -19.65 -2.60 20.01
N SER A 330 -19.37 -1.98 21.16
CA SER A 330 -20.28 -1.05 21.83
C SER A 330 -19.93 0.44 21.63
N TYR A 331 -19.07 0.76 20.66
CA TYR A 331 -18.86 2.16 20.29
C TYR A 331 -20.17 2.84 19.87
N PRO A 332 -20.42 4.08 20.33
CA PRO A 332 -21.37 4.95 19.67
C PRO A 332 -20.96 5.10 18.22
N GLU A 333 -21.91 5.07 17.28
CA GLU A 333 -21.66 5.13 15.81
C GLU A 333 -20.85 6.36 15.34
N ASN A 334 -20.52 7.28 16.26
CA ASN A 334 -19.85 8.54 16.02
C ASN A 334 -18.40 8.66 16.55
N THR A 335 -17.80 7.59 17.07
CA THR A 335 -16.53 7.71 17.86
C THR A 335 -15.24 7.78 17.03
N VAL A 336 -15.21 7.24 15.81
CA VAL A 336 -14.05 7.37 14.89
C VAL A 336 -14.50 8.17 13.68
N LYS A 337 -14.54 9.50 13.82
CA LYS A 337 -14.84 10.43 12.73
C LYS A 337 -13.62 11.29 12.43
N PRO A 338 -13.42 11.69 11.16
CA PRO A 338 -12.46 12.72 10.84
C PRO A 338 -12.84 14.03 11.57
N PRO A 339 -11.87 14.92 11.83
CA PRO A 339 -12.15 16.27 12.27
C PRO A 339 -13.21 16.92 11.37
N GLN A 340 -14.28 17.46 11.95
CA GLN A 340 -15.30 18.17 11.17
C GLN A 340 -14.83 19.61 10.91
N LYS A 341 -14.04 19.82 9.85
CA LYS A 341 -13.69 21.15 9.33
C LYS A 341 -14.80 21.70 8.41
N GLY A 342 -16.05 21.63 8.88
CA GLY A 342 -17.22 22.11 8.14
C GLY A 342 -17.65 21.21 6.97
N TYR A 343 -18.33 21.81 5.99
CA TYR A 343 -18.95 21.13 4.85
C TYR A 343 -17.96 20.32 3.99
N PHE A 344 -16.72 20.81 3.83
CA PHE A 344 -15.73 20.14 2.97
C PHE A 344 -15.30 18.78 3.51
N SER A 345 -15.20 18.61 4.83
CA SER A 345 -14.88 17.31 5.42
C SER A 345 -15.99 16.28 5.18
N GLN A 346 -17.26 16.72 5.18
CA GLN A 346 -18.39 15.84 4.86
C GLN A 346 -18.34 15.39 3.40
N LEU A 347 -18.15 16.33 2.47
CA LEU A 347 -18.04 16.04 1.04
C LEU A 347 -16.87 15.07 0.73
N ILE A 348 -15.70 15.28 1.34
CA ILE A 348 -14.55 14.38 1.17
C ILE A 348 -14.86 13.01 1.76
N GLY A 349 -15.48 12.95 2.95
CA GLY A 349 -15.89 11.71 3.58
C GLY A 349 -16.83 10.88 2.71
N GLU A 350 -17.88 11.49 2.16
CA GLU A 350 -18.83 10.83 1.24
C GLU A 350 -18.14 10.30 -0.02
N ARG A 351 -17.20 11.07 -0.58
CA ARG A 351 -16.41 10.65 -1.74
C ARG A 351 -15.45 9.51 -1.44
N ILE A 352 -14.91 9.43 -0.22
CA ILE A 352 -14.10 8.28 0.22
C ILE A 352 -14.98 7.04 0.41
N THR A 353 -16.13 7.17 1.07
CA THR A 353 -17.06 6.06 1.29
C THR A 353 -17.61 5.48 -0.01
N SER A 354 -17.84 6.32 -1.02
CA SER A 354 -18.22 5.87 -2.38
C SER A 354 -17.06 5.31 -3.20
N GLY A 355 -15.83 5.32 -2.68
CA GLY A 355 -14.63 4.83 -3.37
C GLY A 355 -14.17 5.73 -4.53
N THR A 356 -14.59 6.99 -4.53
CA THR A 356 -14.26 8.01 -5.54
C THR A 356 -12.93 8.72 -5.24
N LEU A 357 -12.61 8.88 -3.95
CA LEU A 357 -11.36 9.49 -3.49
C LEU A 357 -10.61 8.55 -2.54
N PRO A 358 -9.27 8.63 -2.47
CA PRO A 358 -8.49 7.89 -1.50
C PRO A 358 -8.53 8.61 -0.15
N SER A 359 -8.39 7.84 0.94
CA SER A 359 -8.42 8.38 2.30
C SER A 359 -7.25 9.34 2.60
N ASN A 360 -6.17 9.30 1.81
CA ASN A 360 -5.08 10.28 1.84
C ASN A 360 -5.55 11.72 1.63
N ILE A 361 -6.61 11.94 0.83
CA ILE A 361 -7.15 13.30 0.62
C ILE A 361 -7.75 13.86 1.93
N MET A 362 -8.36 13.01 2.76
CA MET A 362 -8.83 13.40 4.08
C MET A 362 -7.66 13.72 5.01
N ALA A 363 -6.56 12.96 4.95
CA ALA A 363 -5.36 13.29 5.71
C ALA A 363 -4.79 14.66 5.33
N MET A 364 -4.66 14.93 4.01
CA MET A 364 -4.21 16.22 3.50
C MET A 364 -5.14 17.36 3.95
N HIS A 365 -6.45 17.13 3.88
CA HIS A 365 -7.46 18.07 4.39
C HIS A 365 -7.32 18.33 5.90
N ASN A 366 -6.81 17.36 6.65
CA ASN A 366 -6.51 17.48 8.07
C ASN A 366 -5.09 18.02 8.36
N ASN A 367 -4.43 18.62 7.37
CA ASN A 367 -3.08 19.19 7.48
C ASN A 367 -2.01 18.15 7.83
N PHE A 368 -2.19 16.92 7.33
CA PHE A 368 -1.26 15.81 7.55
C PHE A 368 -0.95 15.08 6.25
N TYR A 369 0.31 14.76 6.03
CA TYR A 369 0.72 13.85 4.96
C TYR A 369 1.88 12.98 5.42
N TRP A 370 1.84 11.69 5.11
CA TRP A 370 2.92 10.76 5.43
C TRP A 370 3.62 10.33 4.15
N HIS A 371 4.92 10.60 4.04
CA HIS A 371 5.72 10.22 2.88
C HIS A 371 5.70 8.71 2.70
N ARG A 372 5.53 8.27 1.45
CA ARG A 372 5.67 6.88 1.09
C ARG A 372 7.16 6.50 1.08
N MET A 373 7.49 5.29 1.54
CA MET A 373 8.80 4.71 1.26
C MET A 373 8.87 4.26 -0.20
N CYS A 374 9.81 4.83 -0.96
CA CYS A 374 10.06 4.46 -2.35
C CYS A 374 11.34 3.64 -2.47
N LEU A 375 11.45 2.83 -3.53
CA LEU A 375 12.66 2.07 -3.82
C LEU A 375 13.66 2.97 -4.55
N GLU A 376 14.47 3.70 -3.78
CA GLU A 376 15.42 4.70 -4.30
C GLU A 376 16.78 4.62 -3.59
N ASP A 377 17.82 5.16 -4.23
CA ASP A 377 19.19 5.14 -3.73
C ASP A 377 19.26 5.93 -2.42
N ASN A 378 19.66 5.23 -1.37
CA ASN A 378 19.77 5.72 -0.01
C ASN A 378 21.18 6.25 0.31
N SER A 379 22.05 6.41 -0.69
CA SER A 379 23.38 6.97 -0.50
C SER A 379 23.29 8.42 -0.01
N GLN A 380 24.17 8.80 0.91
CA GLN A 380 24.15 10.13 1.52
C GLN A 380 24.24 11.23 0.45
N GLY A 381 23.31 12.20 0.53
CA GLY A 381 23.30 13.39 -0.33
C GLY A 381 22.48 13.26 -1.61
N TRP A 382 21.96 12.08 -1.95
CA TRP A 382 20.98 11.94 -3.03
C TRP A 382 19.64 12.61 -2.65
N PRO A 383 18.81 13.06 -3.58
CA PRO A 383 17.48 13.57 -3.25
C PRO A 383 16.48 12.42 -3.01
N CYS A 384 15.41 12.69 -2.27
CA CYS A 384 14.26 11.80 -2.09
C CYS A 384 13.09 12.26 -2.96
N VAL A 385 12.41 11.32 -3.65
CA VAL A 385 11.30 11.68 -4.55
C VAL A 385 10.18 12.41 -3.82
N GLU A 386 9.76 11.92 -2.65
CA GLU A 386 8.67 12.52 -1.90
C GLU A 386 9.02 13.97 -1.55
N VAL A 387 10.24 14.25 -1.09
CA VAL A 387 10.68 15.63 -0.82
C VAL A 387 10.66 16.49 -2.09
N SER A 388 11.15 15.96 -3.21
CA SER A 388 11.22 16.69 -4.48
C SER A 388 9.85 17.04 -5.08
N LEU A 389 8.77 16.33 -4.67
CA LEU A 389 7.40 16.55 -5.13
C LEU A 389 6.58 17.49 -4.24
N ALA A 390 7.21 18.15 -3.25
CA ALA A 390 6.54 19.08 -2.35
C ALA A 390 5.81 20.22 -3.09
N GLU A 391 6.36 20.74 -4.18
CA GLU A 391 5.72 21.82 -4.97
C GLU A 391 4.43 21.35 -5.66
N LEU A 392 4.46 20.15 -6.28
CA LEU A 392 3.26 19.53 -6.87
C LEU A 392 2.19 19.28 -5.80
N ARG A 393 2.60 18.75 -4.64
CA ARG A 393 1.69 18.57 -3.51
C ARG A 393 1.15 19.90 -2.98
N GLY A 394 1.95 20.96 -2.91
CA GLY A 394 1.49 22.29 -2.54
C GLY A 394 0.34 22.80 -3.42
N ARG A 395 0.35 22.50 -4.71
CA ARG A 395 -0.77 22.80 -5.63
C ARG A 395 -2.00 21.91 -5.36
N ILE A 396 -1.80 20.63 -5.09
CA ILE A 396 -2.88 19.71 -4.68
C ILE A 396 -3.51 20.16 -3.35
N TYR A 397 -2.70 20.56 -2.37
CA TYR A 397 -3.16 21.09 -1.08
C TYR A 397 -4.03 22.32 -1.27
N ARG A 398 -3.72 23.19 -2.24
CA ARG A 398 -4.56 24.35 -2.49
C ARG A 398 -5.98 23.98 -2.92
N ILE A 399 -6.15 22.87 -3.63
CA ILE A 399 -7.45 22.34 -4.06
C ILE A 399 -8.24 21.75 -2.87
N VAL A 400 -7.55 21.06 -1.97
CA VAL A 400 -8.14 20.24 -0.89
C VAL A 400 -8.38 21.04 0.40
N LEU A 401 -7.54 22.04 0.70
CA LEU A 401 -7.63 22.83 1.92
C LEU A 401 -8.66 23.96 1.83
N PRO A 402 -9.36 24.28 2.92
CA PRO A 402 -10.10 25.53 3.06
C PRO A 402 -9.19 26.74 2.78
N ARG A 403 -9.73 27.84 2.22
CA ARG A 403 -8.90 28.99 1.79
C ARG A 403 -8.13 29.67 2.93
N GLN A 404 -8.66 29.65 4.16
CA GLN A 404 -7.95 30.16 5.33
C GLN A 404 -6.81 29.25 5.82
N GLU A 405 -6.75 28.01 5.35
CA GLU A 405 -5.67 27.07 5.67
C GLU A 405 -4.70 26.99 4.49
N CYS A 406 -3.40 26.96 4.82
CA CYS A 406 -2.33 26.98 3.83
C CYS A 406 -1.14 26.11 4.21
N LEU A 407 -1.23 25.29 5.27
CA LEU A 407 -0.10 24.50 5.76
C LEU A 407 -0.50 23.04 5.96
N VAL A 408 0.27 22.13 5.39
CA VAL A 408 0.19 20.68 5.66
C VAL A 408 1.50 20.24 6.30
N ASN A 409 1.42 19.52 7.42
CA ASN A 409 2.60 18.92 8.04
C ASN A 409 2.89 17.59 7.34
N GLU A 410 4.02 17.54 6.65
CA GLU A 410 4.51 16.34 6.02
C GLU A 410 5.49 15.61 6.94
N HIS A 411 5.22 14.33 7.17
CA HIS A 411 6.01 13.44 7.99
C HIS A 411 6.73 12.44 7.10
N GLY A 412 8.05 12.47 7.12
CA GLY A 412 8.84 11.67 6.20
C GLY A 412 10.31 11.64 6.54
N ARG A 413 11.03 10.80 5.84
CA ARG A 413 12.43 10.52 6.14
C ARG A 413 13.20 10.42 4.84
N ASN A 414 14.19 11.28 4.67
CA ASN A 414 15.32 10.98 3.80
C ASN A 414 16.05 9.78 4.42
N PRO A 415 16.36 8.69 3.67
CA PRO A 415 16.91 7.46 4.24
C PRO A 415 18.13 7.64 5.17
N TRP A 416 18.98 8.66 4.94
CA TRP A 416 20.17 8.97 5.74
C TRP A 416 19.95 10.00 6.87
N GLU A 417 18.77 10.62 6.99
CA GLU A 417 18.47 11.61 8.04
C GLU A 417 17.48 11.04 9.06
N PRO A 418 17.33 11.60 10.27
CA PRO A 418 16.21 11.27 11.15
C PRO A 418 14.86 11.58 10.48
N LEU A 419 13.78 10.94 10.95
CA LEU A 419 12.42 11.32 10.52
C LEU A 419 12.18 12.80 10.85
N LYS A 420 11.74 13.57 9.86
CA LYS A 420 11.44 15.00 9.99
C LYS A 420 9.95 15.25 9.79
N SER A 421 9.46 16.29 10.45
CA SER A 421 8.20 16.92 10.13
C SER A 421 8.50 18.26 9.49
N ALA A 422 7.95 18.51 8.30
CA ALA A 422 8.13 19.76 7.58
C ALA A 422 6.77 20.34 7.20
N GLY A 423 6.56 21.62 7.46
CA GLY A 423 5.38 22.33 7.03
C GLY A 423 5.49 22.72 5.55
N ILE A 424 4.63 22.18 4.69
CA ILE A 424 4.56 22.53 3.28
C ILE A 424 3.38 23.47 3.04
N MET A 425 3.68 24.61 2.41
CA MET A 425 2.68 25.62 2.10
C MET A 425 1.86 25.22 0.89
N ALA A 426 0.55 25.37 0.97
CA ALA A 426 -0.32 25.32 -0.20
C ALA A 426 -0.01 26.52 -1.11
N SER A 427 0.00 26.27 -2.42
CA SER A 427 0.23 27.32 -3.42
C SER A 427 -0.77 28.47 -3.27
N ASP A 428 -0.34 29.70 -3.47
CA ASP A 428 -1.18 30.91 -3.45
C ASP A 428 -1.98 31.13 -4.75
N ASP A 429 -1.86 30.19 -5.70
CA ASP A 429 -2.53 30.22 -6.99
C ASP A 429 -4.07 30.28 -6.87
N SER A 430 -4.61 31.45 -7.23
CA SER A 430 -6.04 31.73 -7.17
C SER A 430 -6.83 31.03 -8.28
N ASP A 431 -6.17 30.63 -9.37
CA ASP A 431 -6.80 29.97 -10.51
C ASP A 431 -7.09 28.49 -10.23
N LEU A 432 -6.45 27.92 -9.20
CA LEU A 432 -6.74 26.56 -8.76
C LEU A 432 -8.14 26.48 -8.13
N PRO A 433 -8.92 25.44 -8.51
CA PRO A 433 -10.28 25.29 -8.04
C PRO A 433 -10.29 24.77 -6.62
N VAL A 434 -11.33 25.12 -5.89
CA VAL A 434 -11.67 24.48 -4.61
C VAL A 434 -12.48 23.22 -4.86
N ILE A 435 -12.28 22.19 -4.04
CA ILE A 435 -12.82 20.84 -4.26
C ILE A 435 -14.33 20.77 -4.57
N HIS A 436 -15.15 21.64 -3.96
CA HIS A 436 -16.61 21.64 -4.16
C HIS A 436 -17.05 22.17 -5.53
N LYS A 437 -16.19 22.93 -6.24
CA LYS A 437 -16.46 23.40 -7.60
C LYS A 437 -16.15 22.36 -8.66
N ILE A 438 -15.43 21.31 -8.29
CA ILE A 438 -15.03 20.24 -9.19
C ILE A 438 -16.21 19.26 -9.33
N GLN A 439 -16.68 19.12 -10.56
CA GLN A 439 -17.82 18.28 -10.94
C GLN A 439 -17.37 17.23 -11.95
N GLN A 440 -17.93 16.03 -11.84
CA GLN A 440 -17.54 14.86 -12.64
C GLN A 440 -17.84 15.05 -14.15
N ASP A 441 -18.92 15.73 -14.48
CA ASP A 441 -19.38 16.00 -15.85
C ASP A 441 -18.55 17.08 -16.58
N LYS A 442 -17.75 17.85 -15.85
CA LYS A 442 -16.94 18.97 -16.39
C LYS A 442 -15.56 18.53 -16.89
N ILE A 443 -15.51 17.45 -17.68
CA ILE A 443 -14.25 16.80 -18.11
C ILE A 443 -13.24 17.78 -18.73
N PHE A 444 -13.66 18.63 -19.68
CA PHE A 444 -12.73 19.58 -20.34
C PHE A 444 -12.18 20.64 -19.37
N TRP A 445 -13.02 21.13 -18.46
CA TRP A 445 -12.59 22.07 -17.43
C TRP A 445 -11.64 21.40 -16.43
N ASN A 446 -11.90 20.13 -16.08
CA ASN A 446 -11.03 19.32 -15.24
C ASN A 446 -9.66 19.10 -15.92
N LEU A 447 -9.65 18.74 -17.21
CA LEU A 447 -8.41 18.55 -18.01
C LEU A 447 -7.59 19.85 -18.09
N LYS A 448 -8.23 21.01 -18.18
CA LYS A 448 -7.55 22.31 -18.15
C LYS A 448 -6.81 22.54 -16.82
N HIS A 449 -7.43 22.20 -15.70
CA HIS A 449 -6.78 22.31 -14.38
C HIS A 449 -5.69 21.27 -14.18
N PHE A 450 -5.90 20.05 -14.69
CA PHE A 450 -4.85 19.04 -14.71
C PHE A 450 -3.62 19.55 -15.46
N HIS A 451 -3.82 20.10 -16.67
CA HIS A 451 -2.75 20.70 -17.45
C HIS A 451 -2.04 21.79 -16.65
N HIS A 452 -2.78 22.76 -16.12
CA HIS A 452 -2.25 23.89 -15.36
C HIS A 452 -1.36 23.43 -14.20
N VAL A 453 -1.80 22.43 -13.44
CA VAL A 453 -1.02 21.87 -12.33
C VAL A 453 0.20 21.10 -12.85
N MET A 454 0.07 20.24 -13.87
CA MET A 454 1.18 19.40 -14.35
C MET A 454 2.21 20.16 -15.19
N SER A 455 1.90 21.35 -15.69
CA SER A 455 2.84 22.21 -16.43
C SER A 455 3.38 23.38 -15.62
N HIS A 456 3.24 23.37 -14.29
CA HIS A 456 3.65 24.52 -13.47
C HIS A 456 5.15 24.81 -13.46
N GLN A 457 5.97 23.81 -13.82
CA GLN A 457 7.42 23.95 -13.94
C GLN A 457 7.84 24.55 -15.30
N GLU A 458 6.90 24.71 -16.23
CA GLU A 458 7.14 25.34 -17.53
C GLU A 458 7.10 26.87 -17.42
N GLU A 459 7.73 27.54 -18.38
CA GLU A 459 7.60 29.00 -18.50
C GLU A 459 6.15 29.42 -18.81
N PRO A 460 5.61 30.44 -18.12
CA PRO A 460 4.24 30.93 -18.35
C PRO A 460 3.98 31.28 -19.83
N GLY A 461 2.86 30.80 -20.37
CA GLY A 461 2.42 31.14 -21.73
C GLY A 461 3.05 30.33 -22.88
N LYS A 462 3.98 29.40 -22.59
CA LYS A 462 4.59 28.51 -23.61
C LYS A 462 3.96 27.11 -23.70
N GLY A 463 2.92 26.83 -22.90
CA GLY A 463 2.37 25.48 -22.77
C GLY A 463 1.54 25.02 -23.97
N VAL A 464 2.00 23.96 -24.65
CA VAL A 464 1.15 23.15 -25.54
C VAL A 464 0.22 22.31 -24.66
N VAL A 465 -1.09 22.36 -24.92
CA VAL A 465 -2.04 21.45 -24.26
C VAL A 465 -1.85 20.05 -24.85
N TRP A 466 -1.16 19.17 -24.12
CA TRP A 466 -0.76 17.86 -24.65
C TRP A 466 -1.95 16.93 -24.94
N PHE A 467 -3.07 17.12 -24.22
CA PHE A 467 -4.31 16.37 -24.48
C PHE A 467 -4.90 16.66 -25.86
N ASP A 468 -4.88 17.92 -26.30
CA ASP A 468 -5.39 18.31 -27.62
C ASP A 468 -4.50 17.75 -28.73
N ARG A 469 -3.20 17.62 -28.46
CA ARG A 469 -2.21 17.20 -29.43
C ARG A 469 -2.12 15.68 -29.62
N TYR A 470 -2.17 14.94 -28.52
CA TYR A 470 -1.87 13.50 -28.52
C TYR A 470 -3.04 12.63 -28.02
N GLY A 471 -4.17 13.24 -27.67
CA GLY A 471 -5.28 12.57 -27.02
C GLY A 471 -5.04 12.35 -25.53
N ARG A 472 -6.05 11.86 -24.82
CA ARG A 472 -6.07 11.79 -23.36
C ARG A 472 -5.01 10.86 -22.78
N LYS A 473 -4.91 9.62 -23.29
CA LYS A 473 -3.95 8.63 -22.80
C LYS A 473 -2.49 9.06 -23.04
N ASN A 474 -2.13 9.37 -24.29
CA ASN A 474 -0.76 9.77 -24.61
C ASN A 474 -0.42 11.15 -24.05
N GLY A 475 -1.39 12.08 -24.01
CA GLY A 475 -1.20 13.39 -23.38
C GLY A 475 -0.85 13.27 -21.90
N PHE A 476 -1.51 12.36 -21.17
CA PHE A 476 -1.16 12.05 -19.78
C PHE A 476 0.29 11.52 -19.66
N ILE A 477 0.68 10.56 -20.49
CA ILE A 477 2.06 10.03 -20.51
C ILE A 477 3.08 11.16 -20.80
N VAL A 478 2.76 12.06 -21.73
CA VAL A 478 3.59 13.23 -22.06
C VAL A 478 3.74 14.16 -20.86
N TYR A 479 2.67 14.45 -20.11
CA TYR A 479 2.78 15.23 -18.87
C TYR A 479 3.71 14.58 -17.86
N LEU A 480 3.60 13.26 -17.65
CA LEU A 480 4.47 12.54 -16.72
C LEU A 480 5.94 12.60 -17.14
N LEU A 481 6.24 12.30 -18.40
CA LEU A 481 7.61 12.30 -18.93
C LEU A 481 8.21 13.71 -18.91
N ARG A 482 7.43 14.74 -19.28
CA ARG A 482 7.88 16.13 -19.26
C ARG A 482 8.14 16.61 -17.84
N TYR A 483 7.23 16.33 -16.91
CA TYR A 483 7.41 16.66 -15.50
C TYR A 483 8.66 15.97 -14.94
N PHE A 484 8.81 14.66 -15.18
CA PHE A 484 10.00 13.90 -14.78
C PHE A 484 11.28 14.54 -15.35
N LEU A 485 11.28 14.91 -16.63
CA LEU A 485 12.44 15.52 -17.27
C LEU A 485 12.82 16.85 -16.62
N LEU A 486 11.87 17.78 -16.48
CA LEU A 486 12.12 19.11 -15.91
C LEU A 486 12.55 19.06 -14.44
N GLN A 487 12.01 18.11 -13.69
CA GLN A 487 12.38 17.91 -12.30
C GLN A 487 13.81 17.36 -12.14
N ASN A 488 14.29 16.56 -13.09
CA ASN A 488 15.52 15.77 -12.91
C ASN A 488 16.70 16.22 -13.76
N TRP A 489 16.47 16.89 -14.89
CA TRP A 489 17.52 17.33 -15.79
C TRP A 489 18.36 18.44 -15.16
N GLY A 490 19.66 18.16 -14.94
CA GLY A 490 20.60 19.11 -14.33
C GLY A 490 20.27 19.52 -12.89
N ARG A 491 19.34 18.83 -12.22
CA ARG A 491 18.83 19.18 -10.89
C ARG A 491 18.92 18.01 -9.92
N ASN A 492 17.83 17.26 -9.76
CA ASN A 492 17.71 16.25 -8.72
C ASN A 492 18.54 14.99 -9.03
N LEU A 493 18.15 14.23 -10.05
CA LEU A 493 18.83 12.98 -10.40
C LEU A 493 19.97 13.13 -11.42
N HIS A 494 20.13 14.34 -11.98
CA HIS A 494 21.05 14.61 -13.10
C HIS A 494 20.93 13.55 -14.21
N ILE A 495 19.69 13.30 -14.65
CA ILE A 495 19.42 12.33 -15.71
C ILE A 495 20.13 12.72 -17.00
N ILE A 496 20.62 11.72 -17.74
CA ILE A 496 21.18 11.90 -19.07
C ILE A 496 20.16 11.56 -20.16
N ASP A 497 20.46 11.96 -21.39
CA ASP A 497 19.60 11.76 -22.56
C ASP A 497 19.22 10.29 -22.76
N LYS A 498 20.18 9.37 -22.68
CA LYS A 498 19.94 7.93 -22.88
C LYS A 498 18.99 7.32 -21.84
N GLU A 499 19.15 7.69 -20.57
CA GLU A 499 18.27 7.23 -19.48
C GLU A 499 16.84 7.71 -19.70
N PHE A 500 16.69 8.98 -20.08
CA PHE A 500 15.39 9.55 -20.38
C PHE A 500 14.76 8.88 -21.60
N LEU A 501 15.53 8.62 -22.67
CA LEU A 501 15.03 7.95 -23.86
C LEU A 501 14.62 6.50 -23.59
N ALA A 502 15.34 5.78 -22.72
CA ALA A 502 14.93 4.46 -22.26
C ALA A 502 13.58 4.51 -21.51
N LEU A 503 13.40 5.51 -20.63
CA LEU A 503 12.16 5.69 -19.89
C LEU A 503 10.99 6.06 -20.81
N ALA A 504 11.23 6.94 -21.78
CA ALA A 504 10.25 7.31 -22.79
C ALA A 504 9.87 6.10 -23.67
N ALA A 505 10.83 5.26 -24.05
CA ALA A 505 10.58 4.05 -24.80
C ALA A 505 9.71 3.05 -24.00
N LEU A 506 9.99 2.87 -22.70
CA LEU A 506 9.16 2.07 -21.81
C LEU A 506 7.71 2.59 -21.78
N ALA A 507 7.55 3.87 -21.43
CA ALA A 507 6.23 4.47 -21.19
C ALA A 507 5.37 4.59 -22.47
N LEU A 508 5.99 4.76 -23.64
CA LEU A 508 5.29 4.94 -24.91
C LEU A 508 5.17 3.66 -25.76
N GLY A 509 6.02 2.66 -25.49
CA GLY A 509 6.23 1.50 -26.37
C GLY A 509 5.40 0.26 -26.05
N ARG A 510 4.85 0.14 -24.83
CA ARG A 510 4.13 -1.05 -24.34
C ARG A 510 4.92 -2.35 -24.59
N PRO A 511 6.13 -2.48 -24.02
CA PRO A 511 6.96 -3.65 -24.25
C PRO A 511 6.29 -4.95 -23.79
N ASN A 512 6.67 -6.07 -24.42
CA ASN A 512 6.18 -7.40 -24.05
C ASN A 512 6.76 -7.83 -22.69
N GLU A 513 6.05 -7.50 -21.61
CA GLU A 513 6.43 -7.79 -20.23
C GLU A 513 6.94 -9.22 -20.02
N LYS A 514 6.25 -10.24 -20.57
CA LYS A 514 6.61 -11.66 -20.42
C LYS A 514 7.98 -12.01 -20.99
N HIS A 515 8.40 -11.35 -22.06
CA HIS A 515 9.72 -11.56 -22.65
C HIS A 515 10.81 -11.07 -21.68
N TYR A 516 10.66 -9.86 -21.17
CA TYR A 516 11.65 -9.23 -20.28
C TYR A 516 11.71 -9.88 -18.91
N GLN A 517 10.61 -10.45 -18.42
CA GLN A 517 10.59 -11.21 -17.16
C GLN A 517 11.58 -12.39 -17.15
N GLN A 518 11.93 -12.94 -18.32
CA GLN A 518 12.85 -14.08 -18.46
C GLN A 518 14.33 -13.68 -18.53
N ILE A 519 14.63 -12.37 -18.49
CA ILE A 519 16.00 -11.85 -18.60
C ILE A 519 16.50 -11.50 -17.19
N PRO A 520 17.38 -12.32 -16.57
CA PRO A 520 17.78 -12.16 -15.17
C PRO A 520 18.84 -11.05 -15.02
N LEU A 521 18.41 -9.80 -15.21
CA LEU A 521 19.25 -8.62 -15.00
C LEU A 521 19.07 -8.09 -13.58
N ARG A 522 20.18 -7.98 -12.86
CA ARG A 522 20.25 -7.27 -11.58
C ARG A 522 20.10 -5.76 -11.82
N PRO A 523 19.05 -5.12 -11.28
CA PRO A 523 18.91 -3.69 -11.40
C PRO A 523 19.96 -2.98 -10.51
N THR A 524 20.42 -1.80 -10.96
CA THR A 524 21.31 -0.95 -10.15
C THR A 524 20.49 0.00 -9.27
N PRO A 525 21.09 0.61 -8.21
CA PRO A 525 20.39 1.61 -7.39
C PRO A 525 19.83 2.77 -8.24
N ARG A 526 20.58 3.20 -9.26
CA ARG A 526 20.15 4.26 -10.17
C ARG A 526 18.95 3.84 -11.04
N CYS A 527 18.95 2.59 -11.54
CA CYS A 527 17.85 2.01 -12.30
C CYS A 527 16.55 2.02 -11.48
N VAL A 528 16.57 1.46 -10.27
CA VAL A 528 15.37 1.41 -9.41
C VAL A 528 14.92 2.80 -8.95
N SER A 529 15.86 3.72 -8.72
CA SER A 529 15.54 5.11 -8.34
C SER A 529 14.77 5.83 -9.43
N ILE A 530 15.29 5.85 -10.66
CA ILE A 530 14.63 6.52 -11.79
C ILE A 530 13.23 5.92 -12.04
N GLY A 531 13.12 4.59 -12.00
CA GLY A 531 11.85 3.89 -12.16
C GLY A 531 10.85 4.25 -11.06
N SER A 532 11.27 4.29 -9.80
CA SER A 532 10.43 4.68 -8.66
C SER A 532 9.99 6.15 -8.74
N TRP A 533 10.88 7.05 -9.17
CA TRP A 533 10.58 8.48 -9.31
C TRP A 533 9.50 8.74 -10.36
N PHE A 534 9.62 8.10 -11.52
CA PHE A 534 8.58 8.16 -12.55
C PHE A 534 7.23 7.65 -12.04
N GLN A 535 7.24 6.52 -11.32
CA GLN A 535 6.02 5.96 -10.73
C GLN A 535 5.42 6.86 -9.64
N ASP A 536 6.21 7.54 -8.81
CA ASP A 536 5.65 8.43 -7.78
C ASP A 536 5.05 9.70 -8.37
N ILE A 537 5.61 10.24 -9.47
CA ILE A 537 4.97 11.29 -10.25
C ILE A 537 3.63 10.80 -10.81
N TYR A 538 3.58 9.59 -11.39
CA TYR A 538 2.33 8.98 -11.82
C TYR A 538 1.33 8.91 -10.68
N ARG A 539 1.73 8.46 -9.49
CA ARG A 539 0.82 8.33 -8.33
C ARG A 539 0.18 9.67 -7.97
N HIS A 540 0.98 10.74 -7.91
CA HIS A 540 0.45 12.08 -7.61
C HIS A 540 -0.47 12.59 -8.72
N ALA A 541 -0.09 12.40 -9.99
CA ALA A 541 -0.88 12.81 -11.13
C ALA A 541 -2.20 12.02 -11.23
N TYR A 542 -2.18 10.71 -11.00
CA TYR A 542 -3.34 9.83 -11.14
C TYR A 542 -4.22 9.82 -9.88
N SER A 543 -3.69 9.36 -8.74
CA SER A 543 -4.47 9.10 -7.53
C SER A 543 -4.80 10.34 -6.70
N PHE A 544 -4.01 11.41 -6.82
CA PHE A 544 -4.34 12.65 -6.12
C PHE A 544 -5.02 13.63 -7.07
N LEU A 545 -4.29 14.11 -8.09
CA LEU A 545 -4.82 15.13 -9.00
C LEU A 545 -5.94 14.58 -9.89
N GLY A 546 -5.74 13.41 -10.50
CA GLY A 546 -6.70 12.76 -11.39
C GLY A 546 -7.99 12.38 -10.69
N GLU A 547 -7.93 11.77 -9.50
CA GLU A 547 -9.13 11.41 -8.73
C GLU A 547 -9.88 12.66 -8.22
N LEU A 548 -9.16 13.68 -7.72
CA LEU A 548 -9.77 14.97 -7.35
C LEU A 548 -10.54 15.61 -8.50
N LEU A 549 -10.01 15.48 -9.72
CA LEU A 549 -10.55 16.04 -10.95
C LEU A 549 -11.48 15.08 -11.73
N TYR A 550 -11.78 13.89 -11.20
CA TYR A 550 -12.57 12.86 -11.89
C TYR A 550 -12.03 12.45 -13.27
N LEU A 551 -10.71 12.44 -13.47
CA LEU A 551 -10.07 12.17 -14.76
C LEU A 551 -9.43 10.79 -14.89
N THR A 552 -9.39 9.98 -13.84
CA THR A 552 -8.68 8.68 -13.86
C THR A 552 -9.18 7.73 -14.95
N HIS A 553 -10.47 7.78 -15.29
CA HIS A 553 -11.06 7.00 -16.39
C HIS A 553 -10.53 7.38 -17.80
N GLU A 554 -9.88 8.54 -17.92
CA GLU A 554 -9.30 9.05 -19.17
C GLU A 554 -7.81 8.71 -19.32
N PHE A 555 -7.18 8.23 -18.25
CA PHE A 555 -5.75 8.00 -18.15
C PHE A 555 -5.41 6.51 -18.34
N PRO A 556 -4.22 6.20 -18.86
CA PRO A 556 -3.78 4.81 -18.95
C PRO A 556 -3.53 4.26 -17.54
N LEU A 557 -3.75 2.96 -17.37
CA LEU A 557 -3.49 2.27 -16.11
C LEU A 557 -1.99 1.98 -15.92
N PRO A 558 -1.52 1.69 -14.69
CA PRO A 558 -0.10 1.41 -14.43
C PRO A 558 0.52 0.37 -15.39
N ARG A 559 -0.17 -0.77 -15.58
CA ARG A 559 0.22 -1.84 -16.51
C ARG A 559 0.34 -1.43 -17.98
N GLU A 560 -0.30 -0.33 -18.40
CA GLU A 560 -0.24 0.14 -19.79
C GLU A 560 1.04 0.93 -20.08
N ILE A 561 1.78 1.35 -19.05
CA ILE A 561 2.90 2.30 -19.18
C ILE A 561 4.18 1.86 -18.46
N TYR A 562 4.13 0.86 -17.59
CA TYR A 562 5.29 0.47 -16.79
C TYR A 562 5.32 -1.04 -16.56
N SER A 563 6.50 -1.63 -16.77
CA SER A 563 6.91 -2.98 -16.37
C SER A 563 8.32 -2.87 -15.80
N GLY A 564 8.56 -3.46 -14.63
CA GLY A 564 9.87 -3.41 -13.97
C GLY A 564 10.96 -4.11 -14.75
N ALA A 565 10.69 -5.31 -15.23
CA ALA A 565 11.63 -6.13 -15.99
C ALA A 565 11.97 -5.45 -17.33
N ALA A 566 10.97 -4.91 -18.03
CA ALA A 566 11.20 -4.17 -19.26
C ALA A 566 12.01 -2.87 -19.00
N TRP A 567 11.70 -2.16 -17.91
CA TRP A 567 12.46 -0.99 -17.50
C TRP A 567 13.92 -1.34 -17.23
N THR A 568 14.19 -2.36 -16.43
CA THR A 568 15.55 -2.81 -16.10
C THR A 568 16.32 -3.16 -17.37
N ALA A 569 15.71 -3.90 -18.29
CA ALA A 569 16.36 -4.28 -19.55
C ALA A 569 16.67 -3.07 -20.46
N PHE A 570 15.73 -2.14 -20.61
CA PHE A 570 15.93 -0.91 -21.38
C PHE A 570 17.00 -0.02 -20.74
N TYR A 571 16.97 0.13 -19.42
CA TYR A 571 17.97 0.90 -18.68
C TYR A 571 19.38 0.31 -18.83
N THR A 572 19.53 -1.02 -18.74
CA THR A 572 20.82 -1.69 -18.96
C THR A 572 21.40 -1.37 -20.35
N CYS A 573 20.56 -1.07 -21.34
CA CYS A 573 20.99 -0.70 -22.69
C CYS A 573 21.45 0.77 -22.83
N CYS A 574 21.48 1.58 -21.76
CA CYS A 574 21.96 2.96 -21.79
C CYS A 574 23.47 3.11 -22.09
N LYS A 575 24.22 2.01 -22.25
CA LYS A 575 25.66 1.97 -22.61
C LYS A 575 26.55 2.76 -21.64
N ASP A 576 26.24 2.69 -20.36
CA ASP A 576 27.06 3.14 -19.24
C ASP A 576 27.72 1.94 -18.53
N GLU A 577 28.22 2.12 -17.31
CA GLU A 577 28.76 1.01 -16.49
C GLU A 577 27.78 -0.15 -16.31
N THR A 578 26.47 0.12 -16.33
CA THR A 578 25.43 -0.91 -16.16
C THR A 578 25.31 -1.82 -17.37
N TYR A 579 25.65 -1.34 -18.58
CA TYR A 579 25.74 -2.18 -19.76
C TYR A 579 26.83 -3.25 -19.62
N TYR A 580 28.01 -2.87 -19.14
CA TYR A 580 29.11 -3.82 -18.92
C TYR A 580 28.77 -4.85 -17.83
N MET A 581 28.04 -4.43 -16.80
CA MET A 581 27.51 -5.35 -15.80
C MET A 581 26.49 -6.32 -16.41
N GLY A 582 25.61 -5.85 -17.30
CA GLY A 582 24.62 -6.67 -17.98
C GLY A 582 25.23 -7.71 -18.92
N VAL A 583 26.31 -7.36 -19.63
CA VAL A 583 27.04 -8.28 -20.52
C VAL A 583 27.58 -9.51 -19.79
N ASN A 584 27.91 -9.37 -18.51
CA ASN A 584 28.39 -10.48 -17.69
C ASN A 584 27.26 -11.35 -17.10
N GLN A 585 26.00 -10.89 -17.18
CA GLN A 585 24.84 -11.55 -16.59
C GLN A 585 24.02 -12.31 -17.63
N VAL A 586 23.90 -11.77 -18.84
CA VAL A 586 23.07 -12.35 -19.90
C VAL A 586 23.79 -12.38 -21.24
N PRO A 587 23.46 -13.34 -22.12
CA PRO A 587 24.01 -13.39 -23.48
C PRO A 587 23.83 -12.08 -24.26
N MET A 588 24.90 -11.63 -24.94
CA MET A 588 24.95 -10.34 -25.66
C MET A 588 23.81 -10.16 -26.68
N ASN A 589 23.35 -11.24 -27.31
CA ASN A 589 22.24 -11.19 -28.27
C ASN A 589 20.94 -10.66 -27.64
N PHE A 590 20.67 -10.94 -26.35
CA PHE A 590 19.51 -10.39 -25.65
C PHE A 590 19.61 -8.86 -25.50
N LEU A 591 20.80 -8.34 -25.17
CA LEU A 591 21.02 -6.90 -25.04
C LEU A 591 20.91 -6.20 -26.40
N LEU A 592 21.45 -6.81 -27.47
CA LEU A 592 21.32 -6.28 -28.83
C LEU A 592 19.87 -6.24 -29.31
N GLN A 593 19.09 -7.28 -29.02
CA GLN A 593 17.66 -7.31 -29.33
C GLN A 593 16.90 -6.25 -28.53
N THR A 594 17.13 -6.18 -27.22
CA THR A 594 16.51 -5.17 -26.33
C THR A 594 16.79 -3.75 -26.84
N GLN A 595 18.04 -3.45 -27.19
CA GLN A 595 18.44 -2.16 -27.76
C GLN A 595 17.71 -1.88 -29.08
N ALA A 596 17.57 -2.87 -29.96
CA ALA A 596 16.88 -2.72 -31.23
C ALA A 596 15.39 -2.43 -31.04
N GLU A 597 14.73 -3.11 -30.09
CA GLU A 597 13.33 -2.87 -29.71
C GLU A 597 13.15 -1.46 -29.13
N MET A 598 14.02 -1.05 -28.21
CA MET A 598 14.01 0.30 -27.64
C MET A 598 14.17 1.38 -28.74
N ASN A 599 15.14 1.22 -29.64
CA ASN A 599 15.38 2.16 -30.74
C ASN A 599 14.20 2.21 -31.72
N LYS A 600 13.56 1.07 -31.99
CA LYS A 600 12.35 1.01 -32.82
C LYS A 600 11.24 1.86 -32.21
N ILE A 601 10.99 1.74 -30.90
CA ILE A 601 9.98 2.55 -30.21
C ILE A 601 10.35 4.03 -30.26
N ILE A 602 11.60 4.40 -29.97
CA ILE A 602 12.06 5.80 -30.03
C ILE A 602 11.82 6.38 -31.41
N LYS A 603 12.14 5.63 -32.47
CA LYS A 603 11.93 6.04 -33.86
C LYS A 603 10.46 6.22 -34.20
N GLU A 604 9.60 5.29 -33.77
CA GLU A 604 8.15 5.37 -33.95
C GLU A 604 7.54 6.57 -33.21
N LYS A 605 8.09 6.92 -32.03
CA LYS A 605 7.59 7.98 -31.15
C LYS A 605 8.39 9.28 -31.23
N ARG A 606 9.31 9.40 -32.19
CA ARG A 606 10.26 10.53 -32.32
C ARG A 606 9.61 11.91 -32.25
N HIS A 607 8.45 12.08 -32.90
CA HIS A 607 7.72 13.35 -32.88
C HIS A 607 7.30 13.71 -31.45
N MET A 608 6.73 12.78 -30.69
CA MET A 608 6.34 13.03 -29.30
C MET A 608 7.57 13.35 -28.43
N ILE A 609 8.62 12.52 -28.56
CA ILE A 609 9.86 12.66 -27.78
C ILE A 609 10.50 14.04 -28.03
N ARG A 610 10.58 14.47 -29.29
CA ARG A 610 11.11 15.78 -29.68
C ARG A 610 10.42 16.94 -28.97
N TYR A 611 9.10 16.88 -28.81
CA TYR A 611 8.36 17.91 -28.07
C TYR A 611 8.55 17.80 -26.56
N ILE A 612 8.65 16.58 -26.02
CA ILE A 612 8.90 16.38 -24.59
C ILE A 612 10.26 16.95 -24.18
N VAL A 613 11.28 16.85 -25.04
CA VAL A 613 12.65 17.28 -24.71
C VAL A 613 12.97 18.71 -25.15
N GLU A 614 12.01 19.40 -25.77
CA GLU A 614 12.19 20.76 -26.27
C GLU A 614 12.62 21.72 -25.15
N GLY A 615 13.69 22.49 -25.41
CA GLY A 615 14.27 23.41 -24.43
C GLY A 615 15.12 22.75 -23.33
N VAL A 616 15.31 21.42 -23.37
CA VAL A 616 16.10 20.69 -22.36
C VAL A 616 17.40 20.14 -22.95
N PHE A 617 17.32 19.34 -24.00
CA PHE A 617 18.49 18.86 -24.74
C PHE A 617 18.20 18.63 -26.22
N GLN A 618 19.26 18.60 -27.04
CA GLN A 618 19.14 18.37 -28.48
C GLN A 618 18.83 16.90 -28.77
N PHE A 619 17.67 16.63 -29.34
CA PHE A 619 17.30 15.31 -29.81
C PHE A 619 17.79 15.10 -31.25
N ASP A 620 18.67 14.10 -31.45
CA ASP A 620 19.15 13.74 -32.78
C ASP A 620 18.10 12.87 -33.49
N ASP A 621 17.40 13.41 -34.48
CA ASP A 621 16.37 12.70 -35.25
C ASP A 621 16.94 11.58 -36.16
N ARG A 622 18.27 11.35 -36.18
CA ARG A 622 18.95 10.40 -37.09
C ARG A 622 19.01 8.93 -36.62
N PHE A 623 18.40 8.57 -35.50
CA PHE A 623 18.36 7.19 -34.97
C PHE A 623 17.62 6.17 -35.84
#